data_AF-A0A5C5T3E4-F1
#
_entry.id   AF-A0A5C5T3E4-F1
#
_cell.length_a   1.000
_cell.length_b   1.000
_cell.length_c   1.000
_cell.angle_alpha   90.00
_cell.angle_beta   90.00
_cell.angle_gamma   90.00
#
_symmetry.space_group_name_H-M   'P 1'
#
loop_
_entity.id
_entity.type
_entity.pdbx_description
1 polymer ?
#
loop_
_entity_poly.entity_id
_entity_poly.type
_entity_poly.pdbx_seq_one_letter_code
_entity_poly.pdbx_strand_id
1 'polypeptide(L)'
;MPPTGNKPPASARTIKRREPIAAPAGAESTDGQDASRRTHAERRDEAERRLLAAAVGIVSDRGVEGMTLAEVGEAAGYSRGLPAHYFGRKNDLVAAVASHIADGFANRLAQTSTQQPGMESLLHSVRAYFNGGLQTPASTRALLIALAEALTEPALSDAMSDVTRRSVRRLAAMLRHGIERGDIRRNIDPHAQAVMILGTLRTMIAQWTIDPDRIDLKAMRDRYVASLQQSLAA
;
A
#
# COMPACT_ATOMS: atom_id res chain seq x y z
N MET A 1 10.81 29.10 -61.27
CA MET A 1 9.83 28.33 -62.06
C MET A 1 10.32 28.22 -63.50
N PRO A 2 10.06 27.13 -64.25
CA PRO A 2 9.98 25.71 -63.82
C PRO A 2 11.46 25.23 -63.66
N PRO A 3 12.10 24.30 -64.42
CA PRO A 3 11.69 23.05 -65.14
C PRO A 3 11.80 21.79 -64.25
N THR A 4 11.39 20.55 -64.56
CA THR A 4 10.75 19.84 -65.71
C THR A 4 11.62 19.30 -66.88
N GLY A 5 12.10 18.05 -66.76
CA GLY A 5 12.66 17.21 -67.85
C GLY A 5 14.17 16.90 -67.73
N ASN A 6 14.72 15.78 -68.23
CA ASN A 6 14.12 14.57 -68.82
C ASN A 6 15.07 13.33 -68.68
N LYS A 7 14.56 12.12 -68.89
CA LYS A 7 15.30 10.84 -69.13
C LYS A 7 15.83 10.79 -70.59
N PRO A 8 16.47 9.71 -71.14
CA PRO A 8 16.67 8.30 -70.69
C PRO A 8 18.17 7.89 -70.79
N PRO A 9 18.61 6.63 -71.07
CA PRO A 9 18.03 5.27 -70.98
C PRO A 9 18.72 4.47 -69.84
N ALA A 10 18.97 3.15 -69.79
CA ALA A 10 18.67 1.93 -70.58
C ALA A 10 18.68 0.72 -69.59
N SER A 11 18.40 -0.56 -69.88
CA SER A 11 17.88 -1.31 -71.05
C SER A 11 16.97 -2.42 -70.53
N ALA A 12 15.95 -2.84 -71.28
CA ALA A 12 15.09 -3.96 -70.89
C ALA A 12 15.72 -5.33 -71.22
N ARG A 13 15.38 -6.36 -70.44
CA ARG A 13 15.36 -7.76 -70.93
C ARG A 13 14.11 -8.48 -70.45
N THR A 14 13.54 -9.29 -71.33
CA THR A 14 12.14 -9.70 -71.29
C THR A 14 11.94 -11.10 -70.69
N ILE A 15 11.08 -11.15 -69.67
CA ILE A 15 10.13 -12.22 -69.29
C ILE A 15 10.53 -13.68 -69.59
N LYS A 16 10.43 -14.53 -68.55
CA LYS A 16 9.92 -15.90 -68.75
C LYS A 16 8.82 -16.21 -67.72
N ARG A 17 7.57 -16.32 -68.20
CA ARG A 17 6.41 -16.73 -67.41
C ARG A 17 6.51 -18.23 -67.06
N ARG A 18 6.14 -18.60 -65.84
CA ARG A 18 5.58 -19.90 -65.46
C ARG A 18 4.43 -19.66 -64.48
N GLU A 19 3.43 -20.53 -64.51
CA GLU A 19 2.17 -20.41 -63.77
C GLU A 19 2.17 -21.26 -62.49
N PRO A 20 1.18 -21.12 -61.59
CA PRO A 20 1.40 -21.24 -60.15
C PRO A 20 1.40 -22.67 -59.61
N ILE A 21 2.01 -22.82 -58.43
CA ILE A 21 1.88 -24.00 -57.56
C ILE A 21 1.22 -23.51 -56.25
N ALA A 22 0.25 -24.27 -55.76
CA ALA A 22 -0.52 -23.91 -54.56
C ALA A 22 0.31 -24.06 -53.27
N ALA A 23 -0.07 -23.31 -52.23
CA ALA A 23 0.64 -23.27 -50.96
C ALA A 23 0.32 -24.48 -50.05
N PRO A 24 1.29 -24.98 -49.27
CA PRO A 24 1.02 -25.71 -48.04
C PRO A 24 0.61 -24.74 -46.91
N ALA A 25 -0.28 -25.18 -46.04
CA ALA A 25 -0.63 -24.47 -44.80
C ALA A 25 0.36 -24.79 -43.67
N GLY A 26 0.27 -24.07 -42.54
CA GLY A 26 0.98 -24.42 -41.30
C GLY A 26 2.02 -23.41 -40.81
N ALA A 27 1.68 -22.12 -40.76
CA ALA A 27 2.38 -21.14 -39.93
C ALA A 27 1.60 -20.91 -38.63
N GLU A 28 1.69 -21.86 -37.69
CA GLU A 28 1.04 -21.70 -36.38
C GLU A 28 1.80 -20.66 -35.54
N SER A 29 1.06 -19.69 -35.01
CA SER A 29 1.60 -18.60 -34.21
C SER A 29 2.01 -19.07 -32.81
N THR A 30 3.31 -19.12 -32.55
CA THR A 30 3.87 -19.37 -31.20
C THR A 30 3.79 -18.13 -30.32
N ASP A 31 2.58 -17.61 -30.11
CA ASP A 31 2.26 -16.51 -29.20
C ASP A 31 0.88 -16.78 -28.56
N GLY A 32 0.83 -17.01 -27.24
CA GLY A 32 -0.44 -17.14 -26.52
C GLY A 32 -0.60 -18.24 -25.45
N GLN A 33 0.45 -18.98 -25.06
CA GLN A 33 0.30 -20.13 -24.13
C GLN A 33 0.77 -19.91 -22.67
N ASP A 34 1.42 -18.80 -22.32
CA ASP A 34 1.91 -18.55 -20.93
C ASP A 34 0.84 -17.90 -20.01
N ALA A 35 -0.31 -17.49 -20.54
CA ALA A 35 -1.39 -16.89 -19.76
C ALA A 35 -2.25 -17.91 -18.95
N SER A 36 -2.06 -19.22 -19.16
CA SER A 36 -3.07 -20.24 -18.86
C SER A 36 -2.64 -21.29 -17.82
N ARG A 37 -2.60 -20.89 -16.53
CA ARG A 37 -3.04 -21.75 -15.39
C ARG A 37 -3.13 -21.09 -14.00
N ARG A 38 -3.31 -19.75 -13.88
CA ARG A 38 -3.54 -19.14 -12.55
C ARG A 38 -4.69 -19.81 -11.81
N THR A 39 -4.47 -20.28 -10.58
CA THR A 39 -5.46 -21.05 -9.82
C THR A 39 -6.67 -20.22 -9.43
N HIS A 40 -7.76 -20.87 -8.99
CA HIS A 40 -8.93 -20.14 -8.48
C HIS A 40 -8.60 -19.34 -7.21
N ALA A 41 -7.64 -19.81 -6.40
CA ALA A 41 -7.12 -19.06 -5.25
C ALA A 41 -6.37 -17.80 -5.71
N GLU A 42 -5.36 -17.93 -6.58
CA GLU A 42 -4.60 -16.78 -7.09
C GLU A 42 -5.46 -15.70 -7.74
N ARG A 43 -6.52 -16.09 -8.47
CA ARG A 43 -7.47 -15.13 -9.07
C ARG A 43 -8.34 -14.44 -8.02
N ARG A 44 -8.66 -15.10 -6.91
CA ARG A 44 -9.37 -14.52 -5.76
C ARG A 44 -8.47 -13.54 -5.02
N ASP A 45 -7.25 -13.96 -4.69
CA ASP A 45 -6.28 -13.14 -3.95
C ASP A 45 -5.88 -11.88 -4.76
N GLU A 46 -5.72 -12.00 -6.07
CA GLU A 46 -5.46 -10.85 -6.95
C GLU A 46 -6.64 -9.89 -7.04
N ALA A 47 -7.87 -10.41 -7.13
CA ALA A 47 -9.07 -9.57 -7.08
C ALA A 47 -9.17 -8.84 -5.74
N GLU A 48 -8.96 -9.53 -4.61
CA GLU A 48 -8.96 -8.92 -3.28
C GLU A 48 -7.90 -7.82 -3.14
N ARG A 49 -6.66 -8.07 -3.60
CA ARG A 49 -5.59 -7.05 -3.63
C ARG A 49 -5.99 -5.81 -4.43
N ARG A 50 -6.54 -5.99 -5.64
CA ARG A 50 -6.94 -4.88 -6.51
C ARG A 50 -8.12 -4.09 -5.95
N LEU A 51 -9.08 -4.78 -5.34
CA LEU A 51 -10.21 -4.15 -4.65
C LEU A 51 -9.76 -3.32 -3.44
N LEU A 52 -8.86 -3.85 -2.61
CA LEU A 52 -8.27 -3.13 -1.49
C LEU A 52 -7.45 -1.92 -1.96
N ALA A 53 -6.65 -2.06 -3.03
CA ALA A 53 -5.88 -0.95 -3.60
C ALA A 53 -6.76 0.18 -4.16
N ALA A 54 -7.85 -0.17 -4.87
CA ALA A 54 -8.83 0.81 -5.36
C ALA A 54 -9.54 1.53 -4.21
N ALA A 55 -9.94 0.79 -3.17
CA ALA A 55 -10.56 1.36 -1.97
C ALA A 55 -9.59 2.29 -1.20
N VAL A 56 -8.29 1.94 -1.11
CA VAL A 56 -7.26 2.81 -0.52
C VAL A 56 -7.21 4.17 -1.23
N GLY A 57 -7.17 4.19 -2.56
CA GLY A 57 -7.15 5.45 -3.32
C GLY A 57 -8.42 6.28 -3.15
N ILE A 58 -9.59 5.64 -3.28
CA ILE A 58 -10.87 6.35 -3.13
C ILE A 58 -11.01 6.95 -1.71
N VAL A 59 -10.60 6.22 -0.67
CA VAL A 59 -10.67 6.72 0.72
C VAL A 59 -9.59 7.76 1.02
N SER A 60 -8.39 7.67 0.44
CA SER A 60 -7.35 8.72 0.61
C SER A 60 -7.74 10.05 -0.02
N ASP A 61 -8.57 10.01 -1.06
CA ASP A 61 -8.85 11.17 -1.92
C ASP A 61 -10.21 11.81 -1.61
N ARG A 62 -11.23 11.00 -1.31
CA ARG A 62 -12.63 11.44 -1.07
C ARG A 62 -13.21 11.02 0.29
N GLY A 63 -12.39 10.46 1.18
CA GLY A 63 -12.83 9.97 2.50
C GLY A 63 -13.65 8.68 2.44
N VAL A 64 -14.12 8.20 3.59
CA VAL A 64 -15.02 7.03 3.63
C VAL A 64 -16.39 7.39 3.04
N GLU A 65 -16.96 8.57 3.35
CA GLU A 65 -18.24 9.01 2.79
C GLU A 65 -18.24 8.92 1.26
N GLY A 66 -17.23 9.50 0.60
CA GLY A 66 -17.02 9.47 -0.85
C GLY A 66 -16.59 8.12 -1.45
N MET A 67 -16.85 6.98 -0.79
CA MET A 67 -16.66 5.64 -1.35
C MET A 67 -17.99 4.89 -1.47
N THR A 68 -18.32 4.39 -2.66
CA THR A 68 -19.30 3.31 -2.85
C THR A 68 -18.61 2.00 -3.24
N LEU A 69 -19.26 0.86 -2.94
CA LEU A 69 -18.77 -0.44 -3.39
C LEU A 69 -18.69 -0.48 -4.93
N ALA A 70 -19.69 0.04 -5.64
CA ALA A 70 -19.74 -0.01 -7.09
C ALA A 70 -18.51 0.65 -7.76
N GLU A 71 -18.11 1.84 -7.30
CA GLU A 71 -16.92 2.55 -7.79
C GLU A 71 -15.62 1.79 -7.49
N VAL A 72 -15.51 1.14 -6.33
CA VAL A 72 -14.34 0.30 -5.99
C VAL A 72 -14.22 -0.87 -6.96
N GLY A 73 -15.34 -1.49 -7.36
CA GLY A 73 -15.35 -2.55 -8.35
C GLY A 73 -14.83 -2.08 -9.70
N GLU A 74 -15.34 -0.95 -10.19
CA GLU A 74 -14.95 -0.36 -11.48
C GLU A 74 -13.50 0.13 -11.48
N ALA A 75 -13.07 0.84 -10.43
CA ALA A 75 -11.69 1.31 -10.28
C ALA A 75 -10.68 0.16 -10.13
N ALA A 76 -11.08 -0.98 -9.54
CA ALA A 76 -10.27 -2.19 -9.50
C ALA A 76 -10.22 -2.95 -10.85
N GLY A 77 -11.05 -2.58 -11.83
CA GLY A 77 -11.18 -3.27 -13.13
C GLY A 77 -12.07 -4.52 -13.11
N TYR A 78 -13.08 -4.55 -12.24
CA TYR A 78 -14.04 -5.63 -12.05
C TYR A 78 -15.49 -5.12 -12.15
N SER A 79 -16.48 -6.01 -11.98
CA SER A 79 -17.89 -5.63 -11.98
C SER A 79 -18.28 -4.89 -10.68
N ARG A 80 -19.23 -3.96 -10.80
CA ARG A 80 -19.80 -3.16 -9.68
C ARG A 80 -20.25 -3.99 -8.47
N GLY A 81 -20.63 -5.27 -8.69
CA GLY A 81 -21.10 -6.18 -7.65
C GLY A 81 -20.01 -7.02 -6.97
N LEU A 82 -18.81 -7.16 -7.56
CA LEU A 82 -17.74 -7.99 -6.99
C LEU A 82 -17.29 -7.57 -5.57
N PRO A 83 -17.17 -6.27 -5.23
CA PRO A 83 -16.74 -5.85 -3.89
C PRO A 83 -17.75 -6.27 -2.81
N ALA A 84 -19.05 -6.24 -3.11
CA ALA A 84 -20.10 -6.70 -2.20
C ALA A 84 -20.02 -8.23 -1.96
N HIS A 85 -19.59 -9.01 -2.95
CA HIS A 85 -19.34 -10.44 -2.81
C HIS A 85 -18.10 -10.75 -1.95
N TYR A 86 -17.07 -9.89 -1.96
CA TYR A 86 -15.83 -10.12 -1.19
C TYR A 86 -15.95 -9.66 0.26
N PHE A 87 -16.55 -8.49 0.49
CA PHE A 87 -16.54 -7.82 1.79
C PHE A 87 -17.92 -7.67 2.43
N GLY A 88 -19.01 -7.84 1.70
CA GLY A 88 -20.36 -7.54 2.19
C GLY A 88 -20.68 -6.05 2.03
N ARG A 89 -20.54 -5.26 3.11
CA ARG A 89 -20.94 -3.84 3.15
C ARG A 89 -19.75 -2.90 2.98
N LYS A 90 -20.05 -1.61 2.76
CA LYS A 90 -19.07 -0.51 2.69
C LYS A 90 -18.11 -0.51 3.89
N ASN A 91 -18.65 -0.60 5.10
CA ASN A 91 -17.86 -0.49 6.33
C ASN A 91 -16.98 -1.73 6.57
N ASP A 92 -17.42 -2.91 6.12
CA ASP A 92 -16.65 -4.14 6.17
C ASP A 92 -15.41 -4.05 5.24
N LEU A 93 -15.56 -3.44 4.06
CA LEU A 93 -14.44 -3.10 3.18
C LEU A 93 -13.48 -2.08 3.82
N VAL A 94 -13.98 -1.04 4.50
CA VAL A 94 -13.13 -0.06 5.21
C VAL A 94 -12.34 -0.73 6.34
N ALA A 95 -12.96 -1.66 7.08
CA ALA A 95 -12.29 -2.47 8.10
C ALA A 95 -11.20 -3.40 7.49
N ALA A 96 -11.47 -3.99 6.32
CA ALA A 96 -10.50 -4.78 5.58
C ALA A 96 -9.32 -3.93 5.07
N VAL A 97 -9.57 -2.73 4.55
CA VAL A 97 -8.54 -1.75 4.13
C VAL A 97 -7.65 -1.36 5.30
N ALA A 98 -8.22 -0.95 6.44
CA ALA A 98 -7.44 -0.55 7.61
C ALA A 98 -6.58 -1.71 8.16
N SER A 99 -7.11 -2.93 8.16
CA SER A 99 -6.37 -4.14 8.53
C SER A 99 -5.22 -4.44 7.55
N HIS A 100 -5.51 -4.44 6.25
CA HIS A 100 -4.51 -4.68 5.20
C HIS A 100 -3.33 -3.70 5.29
N ILE A 101 -3.59 -2.40 5.54
CA ILE A 101 -2.53 -1.40 5.73
C ILE A 101 -1.72 -1.69 7.00
N ALA A 102 -2.39 -2.00 8.12
CA ALA A 102 -1.75 -2.25 9.41
C ALA A 102 -0.92 -3.54 9.46
N ASP A 103 -1.29 -4.57 8.69
CA ASP A 103 -0.54 -5.82 8.57
C ASP A 103 0.52 -5.74 7.47
N GLY A 104 0.28 -5.02 6.38
CA GLY A 104 1.31 -4.67 5.40
C GLY A 104 2.47 -3.90 6.04
N PHE A 105 2.17 -2.96 6.95
CA PHE A 105 3.19 -2.30 7.78
C PHE A 105 3.93 -3.29 8.69
N ALA A 106 3.20 -4.16 9.40
CA ALA A 106 3.79 -5.11 10.34
C ALA A 106 4.71 -6.14 9.66
N ASN A 107 4.33 -6.63 8.48
CA ASN A 107 5.11 -7.59 7.70
C ASN A 107 6.41 -6.95 7.18
N ARG A 108 6.36 -5.71 6.68
CA ARG A 108 7.58 -4.96 6.31
C ARG A 108 8.49 -4.70 7.51
N LEU A 109 7.92 -4.42 8.68
CA LEU A 109 8.68 -4.22 9.91
C LEU A 109 9.33 -5.52 10.39
N ALA A 110 8.64 -6.67 10.32
CA ALA A 110 9.22 -7.98 10.63
C ALA A 110 10.36 -8.37 9.68
N GLN A 111 10.21 -8.10 8.39
CA GLN A 111 11.23 -8.33 7.36
C GLN A 111 12.48 -7.45 7.50
N THR A 112 12.40 -6.34 8.24
CA THR A 112 13.49 -5.37 8.41
C THR A 112 13.94 -5.20 9.87
N SER A 113 13.38 -5.98 10.80
CA SER A 113 13.76 -5.91 12.22
C SER A 113 15.20 -6.37 12.40
N THR A 114 15.94 -5.67 13.26
CA THR A 114 17.22 -6.18 13.73
C THR A 114 17.00 -7.41 14.62
N GLN A 115 18.06 -8.22 14.78
CA GLN A 115 18.08 -9.41 15.64
C GLN A 115 18.08 -9.07 17.14
N GLN A 116 17.85 -7.81 17.51
CA GLN A 116 17.97 -7.27 18.86
C GLN A 116 16.65 -6.59 19.28
N PRO A 117 15.67 -7.35 19.83
CA PRO A 117 14.48 -6.75 20.44
C PRO A 117 14.89 -5.85 21.61
N GLY A 118 14.38 -4.61 21.67
CA GLY A 118 14.73 -3.62 22.70
C GLY A 118 14.49 -2.18 22.22
N MET A 119 15.30 -1.24 22.72
CA MET A 119 15.29 0.16 22.28
C MET A 119 15.43 0.30 20.75
N GLU A 120 16.36 -0.44 20.14
CA GLU A 120 16.64 -0.31 18.70
C GLU A 120 15.41 -0.65 17.84
N SER A 121 14.72 -1.76 18.11
CA SER A 121 13.56 -2.18 17.33
C SER A 121 12.35 -1.28 17.54
N LEU A 122 12.21 -0.65 18.72
CA LEU A 122 11.24 0.42 18.96
C LEU A 122 11.54 1.66 18.09
N LEU A 123 12.79 2.15 18.08
CA LEU A 123 13.18 3.31 17.29
C LEU A 123 13.15 3.01 15.77
N HIS A 124 13.41 1.78 15.36
CA HIS A 124 13.21 1.32 13.98
C HIS A 124 11.72 1.34 13.59
N SER A 125 10.83 0.80 14.43
CA SER A 125 9.38 0.85 14.24
C SER A 125 8.86 2.30 14.09
N VAL A 126 9.35 3.21 14.93
CA VAL A 126 9.07 4.66 14.85
C VAL A 126 9.54 5.23 13.50
N ARG A 127 10.80 5.02 13.11
CA ARG A 127 11.34 5.51 11.82
C ARG A 127 10.57 4.94 10.63
N ALA A 128 10.22 3.66 10.66
CA ALA A 128 9.43 2.99 9.63
C ALA A 128 8.03 3.59 9.48
N TYR A 129 7.38 3.99 10.58
CA TYR A 129 6.06 4.64 10.53
C TYR A 129 6.12 5.99 9.83
N PHE A 130 7.11 6.83 10.17
CA PHE A 130 7.36 8.10 9.46
C PHE A 130 7.69 7.91 7.98
N ASN A 131 8.55 6.93 7.66
CA ASN A 131 8.88 6.61 6.27
C ASN A 131 7.66 6.12 5.48
N GLY A 132 6.70 5.43 6.12
CA GLY A 132 5.42 5.03 5.52
C GLY A 132 4.51 6.21 5.14
N GLY A 133 4.61 7.35 5.84
CA GLY A 133 3.97 8.59 5.42
C GLY A 133 4.54 9.12 4.08
N LEU A 134 5.86 9.06 3.92
CA LEU A 134 6.55 9.52 2.71
C LEU A 134 6.43 8.55 1.52
N GLN A 135 6.50 7.24 1.78
CA GLN A 135 6.56 6.19 0.74
C GLN A 135 5.18 5.68 0.31
N THR A 136 4.19 5.70 1.22
CA THR A 136 2.83 5.23 0.95
C THR A 136 1.78 6.23 1.49
N PRO A 137 1.79 7.50 1.02
CA PRO A 137 0.93 8.55 1.56
C PRO A 137 -0.55 8.21 1.46
N ALA A 138 -1.01 7.63 0.34
CA ALA A 138 -2.41 7.21 0.17
C ALA A 138 -2.83 6.18 1.23
N SER A 139 -2.06 5.11 1.44
CA SER A 139 -2.32 4.10 2.47
C SER A 139 -2.32 4.70 3.88
N THR A 140 -1.36 5.56 4.18
CA THR A 140 -1.26 6.25 5.47
C THR A 140 -2.48 7.15 5.72
N ARG A 141 -2.90 7.92 4.72
CA ARG A 141 -4.05 8.83 4.76
C ARG A 141 -5.37 8.06 4.89
N ALA A 142 -5.56 6.99 4.11
CA ALA A 142 -6.74 6.13 4.18
C ALA A 142 -6.89 5.46 5.55
N LEU A 143 -5.78 5.02 6.17
CA LEU A 143 -5.81 4.48 7.54
C LEU A 143 -6.21 5.55 8.57
N LEU A 144 -5.66 6.77 8.48
CA LEU A 144 -6.01 7.85 9.41
C LEU A 144 -7.47 8.29 9.27
N ILE A 145 -7.99 8.35 8.04
CA ILE A 145 -9.41 8.61 7.77
C ILE A 145 -10.28 7.50 8.35
N ALA A 146 -9.98 6.22 8.09
CA ALA A 146 -10.75 5.09 8.62
C ALA A 146 -10.75 5.01 10.16
N LEU A 147 -9.65 5.43 10.81
CA LEU A 147 -9.57 5.57 12.27
C LEU A 147 -10.40 6.74 12.81
N ALA A 148 -10.54 7.84 12.06
CA ALA A 148 -11.37 8.97 12.43
C ALA A 148 -12.87 8.70 12.22
N GLU A 149 -13.23 8.02 11.13
CA GLU A 149 -14.61 7.60 10.82
C GLU A 149 -15.23 6.78 11.96
N ALA A 150 -14.44 5.91 12.60
CA ALA A 150 -14.88 5.08 13.72
C ALA A 150 -15.19 5.86 15.02
N LEU A 151 -14.96 7.18 15.06
CA LEU A 151 -15.45 8.05 16.14
C LEU A 151 -16.95 8.36 15.98
N THR A 152 -17.50 8.22 14.78
CA THR A 152 -18.89 8.54 14.42
C THR A 152 -19.66 7.36 13.81
N GLU A 153 -18.97 6.33 13.31
CA GLU A 153 -19.55 5.11 12.74
C GLU A 153 -19.30 3.89 13.66
N PRO A 154 -20.30 3.46 14.48
CA PRO A 154 -20.16 2.33 15.40
C PRO A 154 -19.76 1.02 14.72
N ALA A 155 -20.16 0.78 13.46
CA ALA A 155 -19.82 -0.44 12.74
C ALA A 155 -18.33 -0.59 12.40
N LEU A 156 -17.52 0.48 12.55
CA LEU A 156 -16.07 0.43 12.42
C LEU A 156 -15.34 0.34 13.78
N SER A 157 -16.03 0.58 14.89
CA SER A 157 -15.42 0.73 16.23
C SER A 157 -14.57 -0.48 16.65
N ASP A 158 -15.10 -1.70 16.55
CA ASP A 158 -14.38 -2.92 16.93
C ASP A 158 -13.16 -3.19 16.04
N ALA A 159 -13.29 -2.97 14.73
CA ALA A 159 -12.21 -3.18 13.76
C ALA A 159 -11.06 -2.19 13.97
N MET A 160 -11.37 -0.90 14.14
CA MET A 160 -10.37 0.14 14.40
C MET A 160 -9.76 0.01 15.81
N SER A 161 -10.54 -0.48 16.77
CA SER A 161 -10.07 -0.86 18.10
C SER A 161 -9.06 -2.01 18.02
N ASP A 162 -9.32 -3.06 17.25
CA ASP A 162 -8.36 -4.16 17.08
C ASP A 162 -7.09 -3.74 16.30
N VAL A 163 -7.22 -3.00 15.19
CA VAL A 163 -6.07 -2.43 14.46
C VAL A 163 -5.17 -1.60 15.38
N THR A 164 -5.77 -0.84 16.29
CA THR A 164 -5.06 -0.08 17.33
C THR A 164 -4.47 -1.00 18.41
N ARG A 165 -5.24 -1.95 18.95
CA ARG A 165 -4.81 -2.93 19.97
C ARG A 165 -3.64 -3.79 19.50
N ARG A 166 -3.65 -4.25 18.25
CA ARG A 166 -2.53 -4.97 17.60
C ARG A 166 -1.29 -4.10 17.50
N SER A 167 -1.45 -2.82 17.16
CA SER A 167 -0.32 -1.88 17.02
C SER A 167 0.30 -1.50 18.36
N VAL A 168 -0.51 -1.19 19.38
CA VAL A 168 -0.06 -0.96 20.77
C VAL A 168 0.64 -2.19 21.33
N ARG A 169 0.07 -3.40 21.14
CA ARG A 169 0.66 -4.67 21.60
C ARG A 169 2.06 -4.93 21.03
N ARG A 170 2.33 -4.56 19.77
CA ARG A 170 3.65 -4.66 19.14
C ARG A 170 4.67 -3.70 19.78
N LEU A 171 4.32 -2.42 19.92
CA LEU A 171 5.19 -1.42 20.56
C LEU A 171 5.47 -1.76 22.03
N ALA A 172 4.45 -2.21 22.77
CA ALA A 172 4.58 -2.62 24.18
C ALA A 172 5.49 -3.85 24.37
N ALA A 173 5.61 -4.72 23.34
CA ALA A 173 6.56 -5.85 23.38
C ALA A 173 8.00 -5.38 23.22
N MET A 174 8.27 -4.44 22.30
CA MET A 174 9.60 -3.83 22.14
C MET A 174 10.05 -3.12 23.42
N LEU A 175 9.13 -2.37 24.05
CA LEU A 175 9.34 -1.71 25.34
C LEU A 175 9.66 -2.71 26.47
N ARG A 176 8.91 -3.82 26.59
CA ARG A 176 9.21 -4.87 27.58
C ARG A 176 10.58 -5.50 27.39
N HIS A 177 10.92 -5.89 26.16
CA HIS A 177 12.23 -6.49 25.88
C HIS A 177 13.39 -5.54 26.19
N GLY A 178 13.22 -4.22 26.01
CA GLY A 178 14.24 -3.26 26.41
C GLY A 178 14.41 -3.14 27.93
N ILE A 179 13.31 -3.21 28.68
CA ILE A 179 13.30 -3.22 30.17
C ILE A 179 13.93 -4.50 30.72
N GLU A 180 13.66 -5.64 30.09
CA GLU A 180 14.24 -6.95 30.39
C GLU A 180 15.78 -6.93 30.19
N ARG A 181 16.24 -6.29 29.11
CA ARG A 181 17.66 -6.14 28.76
C ARG A 181 18.40 -5.04 29.52
N GLY A 182 17.67 -4.05 30.05
CA GLY A 182 18.25 -2.85 30.64
C GLY A 182 18.76 -1.81 29.63
N ASP A 183 18.26 -1.80 28.38
CA ASP A 183 18.47 -0.66 27.47
C ASP A 183 17.33 0.38 27.56
N ILE A 184 16.22 0.03 28.23
CA ILE A 184 15.11 0.91 28.59
C ILE A 184 14.92 0.92 30.12
N ARG A 185 14.71 2.11 30.69
CA ARG A 185 14.48 2.31 32.13
C ARG A 185 13.24 1.56 32.64
N ARG A 186 13.35 1.03 33.86
CA ARG A 186 12.33 0.14 34.46
C ARG A 186 11.08 0.85 35.02
N ASN A 187 11.07 2.17 35.09
CA ASN A 187 10.02 2.98 35.74
C ASN A 187 8.93 3.51 34.78
N ILE A 188 8.62 2.76 33.71
CA ILE A 188 7.56 3.09 32.74
C ILE A 188 6.55 1.94 32.66
N ASP A 189 5.29 2.25 32.35
CA ASP A 189 4.34 1.24 31.86
C ASP A 189 4.54 1.05 30.33
N PRO A 190 4.93 -0.14 29.86
CA PRO A 190 5.06 -0.44 28.44
C PRO A 190 3.76 -0.27 27.64
N HIS A 191 2.59 -0.42 28.27
CA HIS A 191 1.31 -0.27 27.61
C HIS A 191 0.93 1.21 27.42
N ALA A 192 0.90 2.01 28.48
CA ALA A 192 0.67 3.46 28.37
C ALA A 192 1.71 4.14 27.47
N GLN A 193 2.99 3.77 27.59
CA GLN A 193 4.03 4.31 26.71
C GLN A 193 3.80 3.92 25.23
N ALA A 194 3.35 2.69 24.94
CA ALA A 194 2.98 2.29 23.58
C ALA A 194 1.74 3.02 23.03
N VAL A 195 0.74 3.31 23.88
CA VAL A 195 -0.44 4.12 23.52
C VAL A 195 -0.03 5.55 23.20
N MET A 196 0.79 6.18 24.04
CA MET A 196 1.33 7.52 23.80
C MET A 196 2.13 7.57 22.51
N ILE A 197 3.03 6.60 22.27
CA ILE A 197 3.83 6.54 21.03
C ILE A 197 2.94 6.43 19.79
N LEU A 198 1.98 5.52 19.77
CA LEU A 198 1.08 5.35 18.62
C LEU A 198 0.19 6.58 18.39
N GLY A 199 -0.28 7.23 19.46
CA GLY A 199 -1.04 8.46 19.39
C GLY A 199 -0.23 9.62 18.79
N THR A 200 0.97 9.88 19.33
CA THR A 200 1.86 10.93 18.82
C THR A 200 2.23 10.69 17.35
N LEU A 201 2.57 9.46 16.98
CA LEU A 201 2.88 9.09 15.59
C LEU A 201 1.71 9.39 14.64
N ARG A 202 0.49 8.95 14.97
CA ARG A 202 -0.72 9.19 14.17
C ARG A 202 -0.99 10.69 14.02
N THR A 203 -0.93 11.45 15.11
CA THR A 203 -1.26 12.89 15.11
C THR A 203 -0.19 13.74 14.43
N MET A 204 1.10 13.39 14.52
CA MET A 204 2.16 14.06 13.75
C MET A 204 1.99 13.85 12.24
N ILE A 205 1.71 12.61 11.82
CA ILE A 205 1.47 12.28 10.41
C ILE A 205 0.18 12.93 9.90
N ALA A 206 -0.88 12.98 10.70
CA ALA A 206 -2.13 13.64 10.34
C ALA A 206 -1.95 15.14 10.10
N GLN A 207 -1.24 15.85 10.98
CA GLN A 207 -0.91 17.27 10.81
C GLN A 207 -0.08 17.50 9.54
N TRP A 208 0.97 16.71 9.31
CA TRP A 208 1.74 16.77 8.06
C TRP A 208 0.89 16.51 6.81
N THR A 209 -0.11 15.64 6.91
CA THR A 209 -1.04 15.32 5.80
C THR A 209 -2.03 16.46 5.49
N ILE A 210 -2.10 17.48 6.37
CA ILE A 210 -2.91 18.69 6.24
C ILE A 210 -2.04 19.88 5.77
N ASP A 211 -0.84 20.03 6.33
CA ASP A 211 0.11 21.14 6.01
C ASP A 211 1.51 20.59 5.69
N PRO A 212 1.70 19.93 4.53
CA PRO A 212 2.96 19.27 4.19
C PRO A 212 4.08 20.26 3.82
N ASP A 213 3.74 21.49 3.43
CA ASP A 213 4.70 22.51 3.00
C ASP A 213 5.37 23.21 4.19
N ARG A 214 4.71 23.28 5.36
CA ARG A 214 5.28 23.89 6.58
C ARG A 214 5.82 22.87 7.57
N ILE A 215 5.42 21.61 7.48
CA ILE A 215 5.76 20.57 8.45
C ILE A 215 6.82 19.63 7.85
N ASP A 216 8.10 19.82 8.19
CA ASP A 216 9.16 18.87 7.81
C ASP A 216 9.00 17.55 8.58
N LEU A 217 8.43 16.54 7.92
CA LEU A 217 8.20 15.22 8.48
C LEU A 217 9.51 14.47 8.84
N LYS A 218 10.63 14.75 8.13
CA LYS A 218 11.93 14.14 8.45
C LYS A 218 12.48 14.76 9.74
N ALA A 219 12.43 16.09 9.86
CA ALA A 219 12.86 16.76 11.08
C ALA A 219 11.91 16.49 12.28
N MET A 220 10.62 16.17 12.06
CA MET A 220 9.75 15.63 13.12
C MET A 220 10.18 14.22 13.53
N ARG A 221 10.39 13.31 12.57
CA ARG A 221 10.88 11.94 12.83
C ARG A 221 12.14 11.97 13.67
N ASP A 222 13.13 12.77 13.28
CA ASP A 222 14.45 12.74 13.89
C ASP A 222 14.45 13.36 15.30
N ARG A 223 13.69 14.44 15.52
CA ARG A 223 13.44 14.98 16.87
C ARG A 223 12.69 13.99 17.76
N TYR A 224 11.68 13.30 17.24
CA TYR A 224 10.88 12.35 18.02
C TYR A 224 11.66 11.08 18.38
N VAL A 225 12.46 10.56 17.45
CA VAL A 225 13.41 9.46 17.68
C VAL A 225 14.42 9.83 18.77
N ALA A 226 15.03 11.03 18.70
CA ALA A 226 15.97 11.51 19.71
C ALA A 226 15.29 11.68 21.09
N SER A 227 14.07 12.24 21.12
CA SER A 227 13.28 12.41 22.34
C SER A 227 12.92 11.07 22.99
N LEU A 228 12.51 10.06 22.21
CA LEU A 228 12.28 8.71 22.73
C LEU A 228 13.56 8.07 23.25
N GLN A 229 14.67 8.17 22.52
CA GLN A 229 15.96 7.62 22.96
C GLN A 229 16.42 8.26 24.29
N GLN A 230 16.32 9.59 24.43
CA GLN A 230 16.68 10.30 25.66
C GLN A 230 15.71 10.03 26.83
N SER A 231 14.41 9.92 26.56
CA SER A 231 13.39 9.76 27.61
C SER A 231 13.16 8.31 28.04
N LEU A 232 13.63 7.32 27.29
CA LEU A 232 13.44 5.90 27.60
C LEU A 232 14.73 5.18 28.01
N ALA A 233 15.92 5.72 27.75
CA ALA A 233 17.19 5.10 28.15
C ALA A 233 17.24 4.79 29.67
N ALA A 234 17.94 3.70 30.01
CA ALA A 234 18.15 3.20 31.37
C ALA A 234 19.17 4.03 32.18
#